data_AF-A0A227J199-F1
#
_entry.id   AF-A0A227J199-F1
#
_cell.length_a   1.000
_cell.length_b   1.000
_cell.length_c   1.000
_cell.angle_alpha   90.00
_cell.angle_beta   90.00
_cell.angle_gamma   90.00
#
_symmetry.space_group_name_H-M   'P 1'
#
loop_
_entity.id
_entity.type
_entity.pdbx_description
1 polymer ?
#
loop_
_entity_poly.entity_id
_entity_poly.type
_entity_poly.pdbx_seq_one_letter_code
_entity_poly.pdbx_strand_id
1 'polypeptide(L)'
;AAYKMNKLHLHLTDDEGWRLEIPGLPELTEVGSNRCFDLEEKSCLLPQLGSGSTSDNFGSGYFSKADYVEILKYAKARNIEVIPEIDMPAHARAAVIS
;
A
#
# COMPACT_ATOMS: atom_id res chain seq x y z
N ALA A 1 9.91 -9.49 -17.48
CA ALA A 1 9.61 -9.89 -18.87
C ALA A 1 10.86 -10.30 -19.66
N ALA A 2 11.77 -9.37 -19.98
CA ALA A 2 12.96 -9.64 -20.82
C ALA A 2 13.82 -10.85 -20.39
N TYR A 3 13.92 -11.08 -19.07
CA TYR A 3 14.68 -12.19 -18.48
C TYR A 3 13.81 -13.34 -17.97
N LYS A 4 12.59 -13.49 -18.50
CA LYS A 4 11.67 -14.62 -18.21
C LYS A 4 11.13 -14.74 -16.78
N MET A 5 11.35 -13.76 -15.88
CA MET A 5 10.57 -13.67 -14.64
C MET A 5 9.08 -13.47 -14.96
N ASN A 6 8.22 -14.30 -14.34
CA ASN A 6 6.79 -14.41 -14.65
C ASN A 6 5.86 -14.32 -13.43
N LYS A 7 6.40 -14.06 -12.23
CA LYS A 7 5.64 -13.83 -11.01
C LYS A 7 6.05 -12.48 -10.42
N LEU A 8 5.06 -11.66 -10.07
CA LEU A 8 5.24 -10.44 -9.32
C LEU A 8 4.42 -10.58 -8.04
N HIS A 9 5.10 -10.95 -6.96
CA HIS A 9 4.51 -10.97 -5.63
C HIS A 9 4.51 -9.53 -5.11
N LEU A 10 3.34 -8.94 -4.94
CA LEU A 10 3.16 -7.58 -4.46
C LEU A 10 2.71 -7.60 -3.00
N HIS A 11 3.65 -7.28 -2.12
CA HIS A 11 3.38 -6.97 -0.73
C HIS A 11 2.74 -5.58 -0.65
N LEU A 12 1.43 -5.52 -0.38
CA LEU A 12 0.65 -4.29 -0.48
C LEU A 12 0.35 -3.65 0.88
N THR A 13 0.56 -4.38 1.98
CA THR A 13 0.17 -3.94 3.32
C THR A 13 1.14 -4.48 4.36
N ASP A 14 1.58 -3.62 5.26
CA ASP A 14 2.37 -3.97 6.44
C ASP A 14 1.95 -3.02 7.59
N ASP A 15 2.73 -2.96 8.67
CA ASP A 15 2.51 -2.09 9.81
C ASP A 15 2.57 -0.60 9.45
N GLU A 16 3.45 -0.21 8.54
CA GLU A 16 3.72 1.19 8.20
C GLU A 16 3.00 1.67 6.94
N GLY A 17 2.12 0.86 6.36
CA GLY A 17 1.10 1.40 5.47
C GLY A 17 0.30 0.40 4.65
N TRP A 18 -0.83 0.89 4.15
CA TRP A 18 -1.78 0.20 3.29
C TRP A 18 -1.81 0.85 1.90
N ARG A 19 -1.56 0.06 0.83
CA ARG A 19 -1.22 0.61 -0.49
C ARG A 19 -2.24 0.34 -1.60
N LEU A 20 -3.43 -0.12 -1.28
CA LEU A 20 -4.45 -0.45 -2.29
C LEU A 20 -5.83 0.11 -1.92
N GLU A 21 -6.46 0.86 -2.81
CA GLU A 21 -7.84 1.30 -2.61
C GLU A 21 -8.81 0.12 -2.51
N ILE A 22 -9.61 0.08 -1.44
CA ILE A 22 -10.68 -0.91 -1.23
C ILE A 22 -12.03 -0.19 -1.19
N PRO A 23 -12.87 -0.32 -2.24
CA PRO A 23 -14.21 0.25 -2.21
C PRO A 23 -15.02 -0.28 -1.03
N GLY A 24 -15.50 0.62 -0.18
CA GLY A 24 -16.25 0.31 1.03
C GLY A 24 -15.43 0.37 2.33
N LEU A 25 -14.11 0.53 2.25
CA LEU A 25 -13.20 0.75 3.37
C LEU A 25 -12.22 1.90 3.05
N PRO A 26 -12.72 3.14 2.89
CA PRO A 26 -11.90 4.28 2.50
C PRO A 26 -10.79 4.60 3.50
N GLU A 27 -11.01 4.33 4.78
CA GLU A 27 -10.09 4.65 5.89
C GLU A 27 -8.72 3.97 5.72
N LEU A 28 -8.69 2.78 5.11
CA LEU A 28 -7.46 2.06 4.78
C LEU A 28 -6.51 2.89 3.92
N THR A 29 -7.05 3.75 3.05
CA THR A 29 -6.25 4.64 2.21
C THR A 29 -6.24 6.08 2.69
N GLU A 30 -7.29 6.56 3.35
CA GLU A 30 -7.32 7.92 3.92
C GLU A 30 -6.34 8.06 5.09
N VAL A 31 -6.25 7.05 5.98
CA VAL A 31 -5.33 7.00 7.13
C VAL A 31 -4.16 6.07 6.83
N GLY A 32 -4.44 4.80 6.54
CA GLY A 32 -3.43 3.74 6.45
C GLY A 32 -2.38 3.94 5.35
N SER A 33 -2.65 4.74 4.32
CA SER A 33 -1.66 5.03 3.27
C SER A 33 -0.75 6.23 3.57
N ASN A 34 -1.08 7.03 4.59
CA ASN A 34 -0.40 8.28 4.90
C ASN A 34 0.44 8.15 6.16
N ARG A 35 1.60 8.80 6.16
CA ARG A 35 2.46 8.92 7.35
C ARG A 35 2.75 10.37 7.67
N CYS A 36 2.42 10.81 8.87
CA CYS A 36 2.66 12.19 9.32
C CYS A 36 2.75 12.27 10.84
N PHE A 37 3.23 13.38 11.38
CA PHE A 37 3.35 13.57 12.82
C PHE A 37 1.99 13.87 13.46
N ASP A 38 1.21 12.81 13.68
CA ASP A 38 -0.05 12.79 14.43
C ASP A 38 0.06 11.74 15.54
N LEU A 39 0.21 12.18 16.80
CA LEU A 39 0.37 11.28 17.94
C LEU A 39 -0.89 10.48 18.27
N GLU A 40 -2.06 10.90 17.76
CA GLU A 40 -3.32 10.18 17.96
C GLU A 40 -3.62 9.21 16.80
N GLU A 41 -2.87 9.29 15.70
CA GLU A 41 -3.02 8.49 14.48
C GLU A 41 -4.43 8.51 13.87
N LYS A 42 -5.13 9.64 13.99
CA LYS A 42 -6.49 9.80 13.45
C LYS A 42 -6.51 10.18 11.98
N SER A 43 -5.45 10.86 11.52
CA SER A 43 -5.35 11.38 10.15
C SER A 43 -4.29 10.69 9.31
N CYS A 44 -3.34 10.00 9.96
CA CYS A 44 -2.23 9.31 9.33
C CYS A 44 -1.59 8.35 10.34
N LEU A 45 -0.83 7.37 9.87
CA LEU A 45 0.04 6.58 10.74
C LEU A 45 1.25 7.41 11.18
N LEU A 46 1.87 7.02 12.31
CA LEU A 46 3.10 7.66 12.76
C LEU A 46 4.23 7.53 11.71
N PRO A 47 5.15 8.52 11.63
CA PRO A 47 6.24 8.48 10.68
C PRO A 47 7.20 7.32 11.00
N GLN A 48 7.65 6.65 9.95
CA GLN A 48 8.62 5.55 10.00
C GLN A 48 9.63 5.73 8.87
N LEU A 49 10.77 5.02 8.94
CA LEU A 49 11.77 4.93 7.87
C LEU A 49 12.38 6.27 7.39
N GLY A 50 12.29 7.33 8.19
CA GLY A 50 12.89 8.62 7.86
C GLY A 50 12.21 9.40 6.74
N SER A 51 10.90 9.19 6.50
CA SER A 51 10.15 9.91 5.45
C SER A 51 9.81 11.37 5.78
N GLY A 52 10.18 11.89 6.96
CA GLY A 52 9.82 13.25 7.40
C GLY A 52 8.49 13.29 8.17
N SER A 53 8.13 14.47 8.67
CA SER A 53 7.01 14.66 9.60
C SER A 53 5.68 15.08 8.95
N THR A 54 5.69 15.48 7.68
CA THR A 54 4.50 15.90 6.92
C THR A 54 3.97 14.76 6.08
N SER A 55 2.68 14.76 5.71
CA SER A 55 2.08 13.70 4.87
C SER A 55 2.51 13.73 3.40
N ASP A 56 2.90 14.90 2.87
CA ASP A 56 3.55 15.01 1.56
C ASP A 56 4.99 14.50 1.66
N ASN A 57 5.17 13.18 1.51
CA ASN A 57 6.45 12.50 1.63
C ASN A 57 6.55 11.22 0.78
N PHE A 58 7.77 10.70 0.65
CA PHE A 58 8.05 9.45 -0.10
C PHE A 58 7.56 8.17 0.58
N GLY A 59 7.03 8.26 1.80
CA GLY A 59 6.48 7.15 2.56
C GLY A 59 4.97 6.97 2.48
N SER A 60 4.29 7.91 1.81
CA SER A 60 2.84 7.98 1.74
C SER A 60 2.34 7.69 0.32
N GLY A 61 1.06 7.36 0.21
CA GLY A 61 0.40 7.07 -1.07
C GLY A 61 -0.02 5.61 -1.22
N TYR A 62 -0.85 5.37 -2.23
CA TYR A 62 -1.47 4.09 -2.54
C TYR A 62 -1.80 4.01 -4.03
N PHE A 63 -2.09 2.79 -4.50
CA PHE A 63 -2.66 2.58 -5.83
C PHE A 63 -4.17 2.71 -5.76
N SER A 64 -4.74 3.58 -6.58
CA SER A 64 -6.19 3.55 -6.82
C SER A 64 -6.59 2.20 -7.44
N LYS A 65 -7.87 1.89 -7.40
CA LYS A 65 -8.42 0.72 -8.10
C LYS A 65 -8.06 0.75 -9.58
N ALA A 66 -8.06 1.93 -10.20
CA ALA A 66 -7.70 2.10 -11.59
C ALA A 66 -6.21 1.80 -11.83
N ASP A 67 -5.32 2.31 -10.98
CA ASP A 67 -3.88 2.05 -11.06
C ASP A 67 -3.57 0.57 -10.90
N TYR A 68 -4.20 -0.09 -9.92
CA TYR A 68 -4.00 -1.52 -9.70
C TYR A 68 -4.49 -2.35 -10.89
N VAL A 69 -5.64 -2.01 -11.49
CA VAL A 69 -6.12 -2.64 -12.72
C VAL A 69 -5.14 -2.42 -13.88
N GLU A 70 -4.52 -1.25 -13.98
CA GLU A 70 -3.48 -0.97 -14.98
C GLU A 70 -2.23 -1.85 -14.76
N ILE A 71 -1.76 -1.98 -13.51
CA ILE A 71 -0.66 -2.89 -13.14
C ILE A 71 -0.97 -4.32 -13.58
N LEU A 72 -2.18 -4.81 -13.30
CA LEU A 72 -2.61 -6.16 -13.70
C LEU A 72 -2.59 -6.34 -15.22
N LYS A 73 -3.12 -5.37 -15.97
CA LYS A 73 -3.10 -5.39 -17.45
C LYS A 73 -1.67 -5.37 -17.99
N TYR A 74 -0.82 -4.52 -17.43
CA TYR A 74 0.56 -4.34 -17.86
C TYR A 74 1.41 -5.58 -17.60
N ALA A 75 1.23 -6.21 -16.44
CA ALA A 75 1.84 -7.48 -16.08
C ALA A 75 1.34 -8.62 -16.98
N LYS A 76 0.03 -8.70 -17.22
CA LYS A 76 -0.57 -9.72 -18.09
C LYS A 76 -0.02 -9.66 -19.51
N ALA A 77 0.13 -8.46 -20.08
CA ALA A 77 0.74 -8.24 -21.40
C ALA A 77 2.20 -8.71 -21.50
N ARG A 78 2.83 -9.02 -20.36
CA ARG A 78 4.22 -9.46 -20.21
C ARG A 78 4.36 -10.89 -19.69
N ASN A 79 3.25 -11.64 -19.66
CA ASN A 79 3.18 -13.00 -19.13
C ASN A 79 3.61 -13.08 -17.66
N ILE A 80 3.33 -12.03 -16.89
CA ILE A 80 3.59 -11.97 -15.46
C ILE A 80 2.26 -12.12 -14.73
N GLU A 81 2.20 -13.04 -13.78
CA GLU A 81 1.11 -13.15 -12.82
C GLU A 81 1.41 -12.28 -11.60
N VAL A 82 0.44 -11.45 -11.23
CA VAL A 82 0.51 -10.64 -10.01
C VAL A 82 -0.13 -11.45 -8.89
N ILE A 83 0.61 -11.65 -7.81
CA ILE A 83 0.13 -12.29 -6.59
C ILE A 83 0.04 -11.17 -5.56
N PRO A 84 -1.17 -10.74 -5.14
CA PRO A 84 -1.31 -9.76 -4.06
C PRO A 84 -1.08 -10.43 -2.72
N GLU A 85 -0.39 -9.73 -1.84
CA GLU A 85 -0.26 -10.07 -0.43
C GLU A 85 -0.86 -8.95 0.42
N ILE A 86 -1.77 -9.37 1.30
CA ILE A 86 -2.31 -8.59 2.41
C ILE A 86 -1.88 -9.35 3.66
N ASP A 87 -0.86 -8.86 4.36
CA ASP A 87 -0.25 -9.59 5.47
C ASP A 87 -1.17 -9.66 6.71
N MET A 88 -1.16 -10.82 7.37
CA MET A 88 -1.95 -11.12 8.57
C MET A 88 -1.48 -12.42 9.25
N PRO A 89 -1.59 -12.57 10.59
CA PRO A 89 -2.21 -11.65 11.55
C PRO A 89 -1.24 -10.62 12.19
N ALA A 90 0.07 -10.83 12.06
CA ALA A 90 1.07 -9.79 12.35
C ALA A 90 1.21 -8.87 11.12
N HIS A 91 2.07 -7.84 11.19
CA HIS A 91 2.32 -6.94 10.05
C HIS A 91 1.02 -6.31 9.49
N ALA A 92 0.12 -5.95 10.40
CA ALA A 92 -1.24 -5.54 10.09
C ALA A 92 -1.63 -4.20 10.73
N ARG A 93 -0.68 -3.50 11.36
CA ARG A 93 -0.97 -2.28 12.13
C ARG A 93 -1.64 -1.20 11.28
N ALA A 94 -1.26 -1.02 10.02
CA ALA A 94 -1.93 -0.07 9.14
C ALA A 94 -3.43 -0.36 9.01
N ALA A 95 -3.81 -1.64 8.88
CA ALA A 95 -5.20 -2.05 8.80
C ALA A 95 -5.93 -1.97 10.16
N VAL A 96 -5.23 -2.21 11.27
CA VAL A 96 -5.80 -2.17 12.63
C VAL A 96 -6.07 -0.75 13.11
N ILE A 97 -5.24 0.21 12.70
CA ILE A 97 -5.37 1.63 13.08
C ILE A 97 -6.33 2.40 12.18
N SER A 98 -6.43 2.02 10.90
CA SER A 98 -7.31 2.68 9.92
C SER A 98 -8.78 2.66 10.35
#